data_AF-A0A3M0XLS9-F1
#
_entry.id   AF-A0A3M0XLS9-F1
#
_cell.length_a   1.000
_cell.length_b   1.000
_cell.length_c   1.000
_cell.angle_alpha   90.00
_cell.angle_beta   90.00
_cell.angle_gamma   90.00
#
_symmetry.space_group_name_H-M   'P 1'
#
loop_
_entity.id
_entity.type
_entity.pdbx_description
1 polymer ?
#
loop_
_entity_poly.entity_id
_entity_poly.type
_entity_poly.pdbx_seq_one_letter_code
_entity_poly.pdbx_strand_id
1 'polypeptide(L)'
;MNSKSGDIHDFLNKINYTSFYQKHLSTFKPNGKQVSCYCPFHDDHHPSLSINTKNGLWKCFAGCGEGNAIQFYQKLYNLGFKEAVKRISEEEGIDNPFEKRRNGNRKKNKKASYLTTEEIEAIHQALVNNNAVLKHFQDRYGLTLNTIKKYRLGYKDGKYAIPIEVSPDKWQIKLHKGYQTKGAKATIYPPDIIRDDLPFIIITEGEFKALLLIQYGFYAVTGTAGALTWKQVWNSLFNGLNVIIAYDNDEAGRRGSKKVADILKGRAKSVKVIRWPSYMNNRDRKDVTDFFITLGNTKEDFQRLIDDAKEIGYETKKIDGIEFIEPHDYIVEEQCIKHVTLVKDNVVEKVISYSPVIITSRAIDIDTGEEDIEIAFRRDWKWKKLWVTRRTLCDSRKIIELSDQGLFVNSSNSKMMIDYLFAFESSNIPIIKKTYITKGLGWKTLNDKKIFLLHRDESLCNSENAINFIPEVGFERYVKALKREGSYEKWKSVIEEAIKYPLANFAFYASFSAPLLNILKAPNFIIDFWGTTSLGKTTILELAASVWGNPHKESGGLVFSWDSTKVYLERMANFFCDIPIFPDDSQVVDDKTLTKILYMVANGVGRGRGSTTGIRHTAT
;
A
#
# COMPACT_ATOMS: atom_id res chain seq x y z
N MET A 1 -32.57 -16.68 2.81
CA MET A 1 -33.36 -16.53 1.56
C MET A 1 -32.56 -15.67 0.58
N ASN A 2 -31.61 -16.22 -0.18
CA ASN A 2 -31.71 -17.03 -1.42
C ASN A 2 -32.29 -16.34 -2.68
N SER A 3 -32.39 -15.00 -2.76
CA SER A 3 -32.93 -14.39 -3.99
C SER A 3 -31.96 -14.38 -5.19
N LYS A 4 -30.64 -14.25 -4.99
CA LYS A 4 -29.69 -14.10 -6.12
C LYS A 4 -29.31 -15.41 -6.82
N SER A 5 -29.40 -16.55 -6.13
CA SER A 5 -29.09 -17.87 -6.72
C SER A 5 -30.24 -18.40 -7.58
N GLY A 6 -31.49 -18.08 -7.23
CA GLY A 6 -32.67 -18.45 -8.02
C GLY A 6 -32.72 -17.76 -9.38
N ASP A 7 -32.49 -16.46 -9.44
CA ASP A 7 -32.58 -15.68 -10.69
C ASP A 7 -31.55 -16.12 -11.76
N ILE A 8 -30.35 -16.54 -11.33
CA ILE A 8 -29.31 -17.05 -12.24
C ILE A 8 -29.59 -18.49 -12.68
N HIS A 9 -30.15 -19.31 -11.79
CA HIS A 9 -30.59 -20.65 -12.14
C HIS A 9 -31.71 -20.61 -13.20
N ASP A 10 -32.68 -19.69 -13.04
CA ASP A 10 -33.76 -19.48 -14.01
C ASP A 10 -33.24 -18.90 -15.33
N PHE A 11 -32.24 -18.02 -15.30
CA PHE A 11 -31.59 -17.52 -16.50
C PHE A 11 -30.89 -18.63 -17.29
N LEU A 12 -30.10 -19.47 -16.60
CA LEU A 12 -29.42 -20.61 -17.22
C LEU A 12 -30.42 -21.60 -17.83
N ASN A 13 -31.55 -21.85 -17.17
CA ASN A 13 -32.59 -22.76 -17.70
C ASN A 13 -33.30 -22.25 -18.96
N LYS A 14 -33.19 -20.95 -19.28
CA LYS A 14 -33.76 -20.37 -20.51
C LYS A 14 -32.81 -20.42 -21.71
N ILE A 15 -31.53 -20.74 -21.51
CA ILE A 15 -30.55 -20.82 -22.60
C ILE A 15 -30.79 -22.13 -23.37
N ASN A 16 -30.92 -22.03 -24.69
CA ASN A 16 -30.85 -23.20 -25.56
C ASN A 16 -29.37 -23.57 -25.78
N TYR A 17 -28.85 -24.46 -24.95
CA TYR A 17 -27.42 -24.79 -24.96
C TYR A 17 -26.92 -25.35 -26.28
N THR A 18 -27.75 -26.07 -27.03
CA THR A 18 -27.37 -26.59 -28.35
C THR A 18 -27.08 -25.45 -29.32
N SER A 19 -28.01 -24.49 -29.45
CA SER A 19 -27.80 -23.33 -30.33
C SER A 19 -26.70 -22.41 -29.82
N PHE A 20 -26.64 -22.19 -28.50
CA PHE A 20 -25.63 -21.35 -27.86
C PHE A 20 -24.21 -21.85 -28.15
N TYR A 21 -23.89 -23.11 -27.83
CA TYR A 21 -22.55 -23.64 -28.05
C TYR A 21 -22.21 -23.78 -29.54
N GLN A 22 -23.19 -24.10 -30.39
CA GLN A 22 -22.98 -24.19 -31.84
C GLN A 22 -22.58 -22.85 -32.48
N LYS A 23 -23.07 -21.72 -31.96
CA LYS A 23 -22.66 -20.38 -32.42
C LYS A 23 -21.20 -20.06 -32.10
N HIS A 24 -20.68 -20.55 -30.97
CA HIS A 24 -19.37 -20.18 -30.46
C HIS A 24 -18.28 -21.21 -30.74
N LEU A 25 -18.65 -22.43 -31.17
CA LEU A 25 -17.74 -23.53 -31.42
C LEU A 25 -17.99 -24.12 -32.81
N SER A 26 -17.08 -23.84 -33.74
CA SER A 26 -17.18 -24.30 -35.14
C SER A 26 -17.18 -25.84 -35.29
N THR A 27 -16.64 -26.56 -34.31
CA THR A 27 -16.56 -28.04 -34.32
C THR A 27 -17.65 -28.71 -33.49
N PHE A 28 -18.58 -27.95 -32.94
CA PHE A 28 -19.71 -28.48 -32.19
C PHE A 28 -20.73 -29.12 -33.13
N LYS A 29 -20.86 -30.45 -33.05
CA LYS A 29 -21.88 -31.23 -33.78
C LYS A 29 -22.78 -31.95 -32.77
N PRO A 30 -24.05 -31.54 -32.61
CA PRO A 30 -24.91 -32.15 -31.61
C PRO A 30 -25.26 -33.60 -31.98
N ASN A 31 -24.78 -34.55 -31.17
CA ASN A 31 -25.09 -35.97 -31.28
C ASN A 31 -25.47 -36.53 -29.90
N GLY A 32 -26.70 -36.24 -29.46
CA GLY A 32 -27.21 -36.67 -28.15
C GLY A 32 -26.99 -35.67 -27.01
N LYS A 33 -27.06 -36.17 -25.77
CA LYS A 33 -27.05 -35.35 -24.54
C LYS A 33 -25.66 -34.80 -24.19
N GLN A 34 -24.61 -35.35 -24.77
CA GLN A 34 -23.22 -35.00 -24.51
C GLN A 34 -22.50 -34.87 -25.85
N VAL A 35 -21.83 -33.74 -26.04
CA VAL A 35 -21.14 -33.40 -27.28
C VAL A 35 -19.67 -33.21 -26.97
N SER A 36 -18.81 -33.91 -27.70
CA SER A 36 -17.36 -33.74 -27.63
C SER A 36 -16.86 -32.95 -28.84
N CYS A 37 -16.05 -31.92 -28.60
CA CYS A 37 -15.50 -31.04 -29.64
C CYS A 37 -14.11 -30.51 -29.24
N TYR A 38 -13.47 -29.76 -30.13
CA TYR A 38 -12.17 -29.15 -29.82
C TYR A 38 -12.33 -27.98 -28.86
N CYS A 39 -11.47 -27.92 -27.85
CA CYS A 39 -11.48 -26.83 -26.88
C CYS A 39 -10.90 -25.55 -27.50
N PRO A 40 -11.59 -24.40 -27.39
CA PRO A 40 -11.06 -23.12 -27.89
C PRO A 40 -10.05 -22.47 -26.94
N PHE A 41 -9.75 -23.10 -25.79
CA PHE A 41 -8.91 -22.52 -24.74
C PHE A 41 -7.45 -22.99 -24.79
N HIS A 42 -7.11 -23.88 -25.73
CA HIS A 42 -5.76 -24.32 -26.06
C HIS A 42 -5.73 -24.78 -27.51
N ASP A 43 -4.54 -25.04 -28.05
CA ASP A 43 -4.39 -25.62 -29.38
C ASP A 43 -4.74 -27.11 -29.33
N ASP A 44 -5.99 -27.44 -29.65
CA ASP A 44 -6.59 -28.75 -29.42
C ASP A 44 -6.66 -29.59 -30.71
N HIS A 45 -5.90 -30.69 -30.75
CA HIS A 45 -5.89 -31.61 -31.90
C HIS A 45 -6.75 -32.87 -31.69
N HIS A 46 -7.28 -33.08 -30.47
CA HIS A 46 -8.19 -34.18 -30.14
C HIS A 46 -9.41 -33.64 -29.38
N PRO A 47 -10.66 -34.03 -29.68
CA PRO A 47 -11.84 -33.45 -29.03
C PRO A 47 -11.83 -33.62 -27.50
N SER A 48 -11.33 -32.61 -26.78
CA SER A 48 -11.11 -32.67 -25.33
C SER A 48 -12.18 -31.92 -24.53
N LEU A 49 -13.00 -31.11 -25.20
CA LEU A 49 -14.09 -30.35 -24.60
C LEU A 49 -15.39 -31.15 -24.68
N SER A 50 -15.93 -31.53 -23.53
CA SER A 50 -17.24 -32.18 -23.42
C SER A 50 -18.28 -31.20 -22.89
N ILE A 51 -19.42 -31.09 -23.59
CA ILE A 51 -20.53 -30.21 -23.26
C ILE A 51 -21.80 -31.05 -23.11
N ASN A 52 -22.52 -30.84 -22.01
CA ASN A 52 -23.83 -31.44 -21.79
C ASN A 52 -24.93 -30.49 -22.30
N THR A 53 -25.63 -30.89 -23.36
CA THR A 53 -26.64 -30.06 -24.03
C THR A 53 -27.93 -29.91 -23.22
N LYS A 54 -28.12 -30.70 -22.16
CA LYS A 54 -29.30 -30.62 -21.29
C LYS A 54 -29.14 -29.58 -20.17
N ASN A 55 -27.96 -29.47 -19.56
CA ASN A 55 -27.73 -28.59 -18.42
C ASN A 55 -26.66 -27.50 -18.67
N GLY A 56 -26.06 -27.49 -19.86
CA GLY A 56 -25.13 -26.46 -20.30
C GLY A 56 -23.76 -26.50 -19.63
N LEU A 57 -23.46 -27.55 -18.86
CA LEU A 57 -22.15 -27.72 -18.24
C LEU A 57 -21.13 -28.15 -19.29
N TRP A 58 -19.93 -27.58 -19.17
CA TRP A 58 -18.78 -27.95 -19.99
C TRP A 58 -17.61 -28.37 -19.12
N LYS A 59 -16.77 -29.25 -19.65
CA LYS A 59 -15.49 -29.66 -19.06
C LYS A 59 -14.48 -29.94 -20.14
N CYS A 60 -13.30 -29.36 -20.01
CA CYS A 60 -12.14 -29.71 -20.83
C CYS A 60 -11.29 -30.74 -20.08
N PHE A 61 -11.15 -31.94 -20.66
CA PHE A 61 -10.37 -33.03 -20.07
C PHE A 61 -8.85 -32.85 -20.21
N ALA A 62 -8.39 -31.87 -21.00
CA ALA A 62 -6.98 -31.45 -21.08
C ALA A 62 -6.57 -30.46 -19.97
N GLY A 63 -7.48 -30.08 -19.07
CA GLY A 63 -7.17 -29.26 -17.89
C GLY A 63 -7.47 -27.77 -18.00
N CYS A 64 -8.14 -27.31 -19.07
CA CYS A 64 -8.54 -25.90 -19.19
C CYS A 64 -9.66 -25.50 -18.23
N GLY A 65 -10.32 -26.46 -17.57
CA GLY A 65 -11.32 -26.20 -16.54
C GLY A 65 -12.71 -26.74 -16.88
N GLU A 66 -13.68 -26.35 -16.05
CA GLU A 66 -15.07 -26.76 -16.12
C GLU A 66 -15.98 -25.63 -15.61
N GLY A 67 -17.25 -25.64 -16.02
CA GLY A 67 -18.21 -24.64 -15.57
C GLY A 67 -19.55 -24.69 -16.29
N ASN A 68 -20.39 -23.69 -16.02
CA ASN A 68 -21.64 -23.46 -16.76
C ASN A 68 -21.43 -22.57 -18.00
N ALA A 69 -22.49 -22.38 -18.80
CA ALA A 69 -22.46 -21.58 -20.02
C ALA A 69 -21.99 -20.12 -19.81
N ILE A 70 -22.31 -19.50 -18.67
CA ILE A 70 -21.83 -18.14 -18.36
C ILE A 70 -20.30 -18.17 -18.18
N GLN A 71 -19.78 -19.13 -17.39
CA GLN A 71 -18.34 -19.27 -17.17
C GLN A 71 -17.59 -19.62 -18.45
N PHE A 72 -18.20 -20.41 -19.35
CA PHE A 72 -17.66 -20.66 -20.68
C PHE A 72 -17.50 -19.35 -21.47
N TYR A 73 -18.57 -18.56 -21.55
CA TYR A 73 -18.62 -17.30 -22.31
C TYR A 73 -17.67 -16.25 -21.73
N GLN A 74 -17.60 -16.16 -20.40
CA GLN A 74 -16.62 -15.30 -19.71
C GLN A 74 -15.19 -15.66 -20.10
N LYS A 75 -14.89 -16.95 -20.19
CA LYS A 75 -13.55 -17.43 -20.54
C LYS A 75 -13.24 -17.24 -22.03
N LEU A 76 -14.22 -17.45 -22.91
CA LEU A 76 -14.05 -17.31 -24.35
C LEU A 76 -13.82 -15.86 -24.78
N TYR A 77 -14.53 -14.91 -24.17
CA TYR A 77 -14.49 -13.49 -24.54
C TYR A 77 -13.74 -12.59 -23.53
N ASN A 78 -13.13 -13.17 -22.50
CA ASN A 78 -12.45 -12.47 -21.41
C ASN A 78 -13.32 -11.39 -20.74
N LEU A 79 -14.53 -11.78 -20.31
CA LEU A 79 -15.55 -10.87 -19.76
C LEU A 79 -15.80 -11.07 -18.26
N GLY A 80 -16.12 -9.97 -17.59
CA GLY A 80 -16.67 -10.00 -16.24
C GLY A 80 -18.08 -10.61 -16.19
N PHE A 81 -18.48 -11.18 -15.05
CA PHE A 81 -19.71 -11.96 -14.90
C PHE A 81 -20.99 -11.23 -15.34
N LYS A 82 -21.18 -9.97 -14.94
CA LYS A 82 -22.37 -9.18 -15.31
C LYS A 82 -22.42 -8.84 -16.79
N GLU A 83 -21.26 -8.59 -17.40
CA GLU A 83 -21.15 -8.27 -18.83
C GLU A 83 -21.43 -9.52 -19.67
N ALA A 84 -20.91 -10.68 -19.26
CA ALA A 84 -21.21 -11.96 -19.91
C ALA A 84 -22.72 -12.27 -19.85
N VAL A 85 -23.36 -12.11 -18.68
CA VAL A 85 -24.83 -12.33 -18.57
C VAL A 85 -25.63 -11.36 -19.44
N LYS A 86 -25.19 -10.10 -19.56
CA LYS A 86 -25.83 -9.12 -20.43
C LYS A 86 -25.73 -9.51 -21.91
N ARG A 87 -24.55 -9.90 -22.39
CA ARG A 87 -24.38 -10.29 -23.80
C ARG A 87 -25.10 -11.59 -24.15
N ILE A 88 -25.04 -12.60 -23.26
CA ILE A 88 -25.81 -13.83 -23.44
C ILE A 88 -27.31 -13.53 -23.48
N SER A 89 -27.80 -12.62 -22.63
CA SER A 89 -29.20 -12.16 -22.64
C SER A 89 -29.60 -11.53 -23.97
N GLU A 90 -28.75 -10.67 -24.55
CA GLU A 90 -28.98 -10.01 -25.83
C GLU A 90 -28.91 -11.00 -27.01
N GLU A 91 -27.94 -11.92 -27.01
CA GLU A 91 -27.70 -12.89 -28.10
C GLU A 91 -28.72 -14.05 -28.14
N GLU A 92 -29.21 -14.47 -26.97
CA GLU A 92 -30.21 -15.53 -26.83
C GLU A 92 -31.64 -14.97 -26.68
N GLY A 93 -31.80 -13.65 -26.57
CA GLY A 93 -33.11 -12.99 -26.44
C GLY A 93 -33.84 -13.33 -25.14
N ILE A 94 -33.12 -13.58 -24.05
CA ILE A 94 -33.67 -13.99 -22.74
C ILE A 94 -33.53 -12.89 -21.70
N ASP A 95 -34.48 -12.79 -20.76
CA ASP A 95 -34.47 -11.76 -19.70
C ASP A 95 -33.14 -11.70 -18.94
N ASN A 96 -32.50 -10.53 -18.90
CA ASN A 96 -31.32 -10.33 -18.06
C ASN A 96 -31.73 -10.32 -16.56
N PRO A 97 -31.23 -11.24 -15.71
CA PRO A 97 -31.58 -11.30 -14.30
C PRO A 97 -31.07 -10.09 -13.50
N PHE A 98 -30.17 -9.30 -14.08
CA PHE A 98 -29.70 -8.04 -13.52
C PHE A 98 -30.46 -6.81 -14.03
N GLU A 99 -31.33 -6.97 -15.03
CA GLU A 99 -32.28 -5.93 -15.43
C GLU A 99 -33.58 -6.05 -14.63
N LYS A 100 -34.04 -4.93 -14.06
CA LYS A 100 -35.29 -4.93 -13.28
C LYS A 100 -36.49 -5.12 -14.21
N ARG A 101 -37.21 -6.24 -14.06
CA ARG A 101 -38.54 -6.46 -14.64
C ARG A 101 -39.45 -5.25 -14.39
N ARG A 102 -39.84 -4.55 -15.47
CA ARG A 102 -40.82 -3.47 -15.45
C ARG A 102 -42.22 -4.07 -15.39
N ASN A 103 -42.71 -4.41 -14.19
CA ASN A 103 -44.14 -4.59 -13.95
C ASN A 103 -44.70 -3.43 -13.14
N GLY A 104 -45.89 -3.00 -13.54
CA GLY A 104 -46.53 -1.73 -13.21
C GLY A 104 -46.54 -1.37 -11.73
N ASN A 105 -45.78 -0.34 -11.37
CA ASN A 105 -46.30 0.75 -10.58
C ASN A 105 -45.37 1.95 -10.78
N ARG A 106 -45.88 2.97 -11.48
CA ARG A 106 -45.15 4.16 -11.88
C ARG A 106 -44.92 5.07 -10.67
N LYS A 107 -44.13 4.64 -9.68
CA LYS A 107 -43.38 5.58 -8.84
C LYS A 107 -42.31 6.17 -9.74
N LYS A 108 -42.61 7.35 -10.31
CA LYS A 108 -41.67 8.19 -11.08
C LYS A 108 -40.29 8.13 -10.42
N ASN A 109 -39.35 7.39 -11.03
CA ASN A 109 -37.94 7.68 -10.86
C ASN A 109 -37.76 9.10 -11.39
N LYS A 110 -37.73 10.07 -10.47
CA LYS A 110 -37.56 11.49 -10.76
C LYS A 110 -36.19 11.64 -11.42
N LYS A 111 -36.13 11.81 -12.76
CA LYS A 111 -34.92 12.28 -13.46
C LYS A 111 -34.40 13.51 -12.71
N ALA A 112 -33.09 13.58 -12.46
CA ALA A 112 -32.48 14.79 -11.93
C ALA A 112 -32.67 15.92 -12.96
N SER A 113 -33.28 17.04 -12.57
CA SER A 113 -33.45 18.19 -13.46
C SER A 113 -32.19 19.04 -13.42
N TYR A 114 -31.23 18.77 -14.31
CA TYR A 114 -30.07 19.64 -14.47
C TYR A 114 -30.50 20.97 -15.09
N LEU A 115 -29.82 22.05 -14.70
CA LEU A 115 -29.97 23.37 -15.30
C LEU A 115 -28.85 23.56 -16.34
N THR A 116 -29.17 24.31 -17.39
CA THR A 116 -28.23 24.80 -18.42
C THR A 116 -27.41 25.96 -17.91
N THR A 117 -26.33 26.28 -18.62
CA THR A 117 -25.48 27.44 -18.31
C THR A 117 -26.25 28.75 -18.40
N GLU A 118 -27.15 28.91 -19.37
CA GLU A 118 -28.00 30.10 -19.51
C GLU A 118 -28.95 30.27 -18.32
N GLU A 119 -29.53 29.17 -17.81
CA GLU A 119 -30.39 29.23 -16.62
C GLU A 119 -29.60 29.61 -15.37
N ILE A 120 -28.35 29.14 -15.22
CA ILE A 120 -27.47 29.57 -14.13
C ILE A 120 -27.10 31.03 -14.27
N GLU A 121 -26.83 31.51 -15.49
CA GLU A 121 -26.52 32.91 -15.74
C GLU A 121 -27.71 33.81 -15.36
N ALA A 122 -28.95 33.42 -15.70
CA ALA A 122 -30.13 34.16 -15.27
C ALA A 122 -30.25 34.23 -13.74
N ILE A 123 -29.96 33.13 -13.03
CA ILE A 123 -29.95 33.08 -11.56
C ILE A 123 -28.82 33.94 -10.98
N HIS A 124 -27.65 33.97 -11.61
CA HIS A 124 -26.52 34.82 -11.23
C HIS A 124 -26.85 36.30 -11.38
N GLN A 125 -27.38 36.69 -12.55
CA GLN A 125 -27.81 38.06 -12.85
C GLN A 125 -28.90 38.55 -11.89
N ALA A 126 -29.79 37.67 -11.43
CA ALA A 126 -30.80 38.01 -10.43
C ALA A 126 -30.20 38.43 -9.07
N LEU A 127 -28.99 37.95 -8.73
CA LEU A 127 -28.25 38.44 -7.56
C LEU A 127 -27.50 39.73 -7.87
N VAL A 128 -26.74 39.76 -8.98
CA VAL A 128 -25.81 40.86 -9.29
C VAL A 128 -26.54 42.16 -9.66
N ASN A 129 -27.65 42.09 -10.39
CA ASN A 129 -28.38 43.28 -10.85
C ASN A 129 -29.33 43.85 -9.78
N ASN A 130 -29.54 43.12 -8.67
CA ASN A 130 -30.35 43.60 -7.56
C ASN A 130 -29.45 44.16 -6.46
N ASN A 131 -29.17 45.47 -6.52
CA ASN A 131 -28.28 46.15 -5.58
C ASN A 131 -28.64 45.93 -4.10
N ALA A 132 -29.93 45.89 -3.77
CA ALA A 132 -30.37 45.68 -2.38
C ALA A 132 -30.06 44.26 -1.90
N VAL A 133 -30.35 43.25 -2.72
CA VAL A 133 -30.08 41.84 -2.39
C VAL A 133 -28.58 41.55 -2.41
N LEU A 134 -27.84 42.10 -3.37
CA LEU A 134 -26.39 41.98 -3.45
C LEU A 134 -25.73 42.59 -2.21
N LYS A 135 -26.06 43.84 -1.86
CA LYS A 135 -25.49 44.51 -0.69
C LYS A 135 -25.78 43.73 0.58
N HIS A 136 -27.03 43.30 0.79
CA HIS A 136 -27.38 42.47 1.95
C HIS A 136 -26.62 41.13 1.97
N PHE A 137 -26.39 40.50 0.81
CA PHE A 137 -25.57 39.28 0.73
C PHE A 137 -24.12 39.52 1.12
N GLN A 138 -23.52 40.61 0.62
CA GLN A 138 -22.14 40.99 0.91
C GLN A 138 -21.97 41.37 2.39
N ASP A 139 -22.88 42.17 2.95
CA ASP A 139 -22.86 42.57 4.35
C ASP A 139 -22.99 41.35 5.28
N ARG A 140 -23.78 40.34 4.87
CA ARG A 140 -24.04 39.15 5.68
C ARG A 140 -22.95 38.08 5.60
N TYR A 141 -22.37 37.84 4.41
CA TYR A 141 -21.46 36.71 4.17
C TYR A 141 -20.03 37.13 3.80
N GLY A 142 -19.78 38.42 3.58
CA GLY A 142 -18.45 38.95 3.31
C GLY A 142 -17.86 38.61 1.93
N LEU A 143 -18.64 38.00 1.03
CA LEU A 143 -18.14 37.57 -0.28
C LEU A 143 -18.08 38.77 -1.23
N THR A 144 -16.89 39.03 -1.77
CA THR A 144 -16.66 40.09 -2.76
C THR A 144 -17.37 39.78 -4.07
N LEU A 145 -17.61 40.82 -4.88
CA LEU A 145 -18.19 40.66 -6.21
C LEU A 145 -17.35 39.73 -7.11
N ASN A 146 -16.02 39.72 -6.94
CA ASN A 146 -15.14 38.83 -7.67
C ASN A 146 -15.42 37.35 -7.32
N THR A 147 -15.53 37.04 -6.02
CA THR A 147 -15.89 35.68 -5.57
C THR A 147 -17.29 35.28 -6.02
N ILE A 148 -18.25 36.20 -5.93
CA ILE A 148 -19.63 35.99 -6.38
C ILE A 148 -19.68 35.63 -7.88
N LYS A 149 -18.95 36.37 -8.72
CA LYS A 149 -18.83 36.11 -10.16
C LYS A 149 -18.09 34.81 -10.45
N LYS A 150 -16.96 34.57 -9.80
CA LYS A 150 -16.12 33.37 -10.00
C LYS A 150 -16.92 32.09 -9.78
N TYR A 151 -17.74 32.04 -8.73
CA TYR A 151 -18.54 30.85 -8.38
C TYR A 151 -20.00 30.93 -8.86
N ARG A 152 -20.33 31.93 -9.72
CA ARG A 152 -21.66 32.16 -10.29
C ARG A 152 -22.79 32.17 -9.25
N LEU A 153 -22.51 32.65 -8.02
CA LEU A 153 -23.51 32.68 -6.96
C LEU A 153 -24.71 33.51 -7.41
N GLY A 154 -25.92 33.07 -7.06
CA GLY A 154 -27.13 33.71 -7.58
C GLY A 154 -28.25 33.83 -6.57
N TYR A 155 -29.42 34.26 -7.06
CA TYR A 155 -30.61 34.47 -6.24
C TYR A 155 -31.84 33.91 -6.94
N LYS A 156 -32.57 33.02 -6.26
CA LYS A 156 -33.77 32.38 -6.79
C LYS A 156 -34.75 32.05 -5.67
N ASP A 157 -36.04 32.24 -5.92
CA ASP A 157 -37.14 31.94 -4.99
C ASP A 157 -36.93 32.55 -3.59
N GLY A 158 -36.41 33.79 -3.53
CA GLY A 158 -36.14 34.48 -2.27
C GLY A 158 -34.88 34.01 -1.51
N LYS A 159 -34.08 33.11 -2.08
CA LYS A 159 -32.91 32.49 -1.45
C LYS A 159 -31.65 32.62 -2.30
N TYR A 160 -30.49 32.64 -1.64
CA TYR A 160 -29.20 32.57 -2.32
C TYR A 160 -28.99 31.18 -2.90
N ALA A 161 -28.59 31.11 -4.17
CA ALA A 161 -28.35 29.90 -4.91
C ALA A 161 -26.83 29.65 -5.04
N ILE A 162 -26.43 28.42 -4.79
CA ILE A 162 -25.07 27.91 -4.98
C ILE A 162 -25.11 26.96 -6.17
N PRO A 163 -24.63 27.37 -7.35
CA PRO A 163 -24.49 26.47 -8.49
C PRO A 163 -23.34 25.49 -8.29
N ILE A 164 -23.53 24.26 -8.76
CA ILE A 164 -22.55 23.18 -8.73
C ILE A 164 -22.55 22.57 -10.13
N GLU A 165 -21.44 22.73 -10.84
CA GLU A 165 -21.26 22.10 -12.14
C GLU A 165 -20.96 20.62 -11.93
N VAL A 166 -21.75 19.74 -12.56
CA VAL A 166 -21.57 18.29 -12.47
C VAL A 166 -20.83 17.75 -13.69
N SER A 167 -21.06 18.38 -14.84
CA SER A 167 -20.33 18.19 -16.09
C SER A 167 -20.54 19.45 -16.94
N PRO A 168 -19.78 19.64 -18.04
CA PRO A 168 -19.98 20.77 -18.93
C PRO A 168 -21.46 20.94 -19.29
N ASP A 169 -21.97 22.15 -19.05
CA ASP A 169 -23.36 22.57 -19.29
C ASP A 169 -24.45 21.79 -18.51
N LYS A 170 -24.07 21.12 -17.40
CA LYS A 170 -25.02 20.45 -16.50
C LYS A 170 -24.81 20.89 -15.07
N TRP A 171 -25.71 21.75 -14.63
CA TRP A 171 -25.66 22.38 -13.33
C TRP A 171 -26.71 21.81 -12.38
N GLN A 172 -26.34 21.79 -11.10
CA GLN A 172 -27.27 21.65 -9.99
C GLN A 172 -27.24 22.94 -9.19
N ILE A 173 -28.36 23.29 -8.56
CA ILE A 173 -28.42 24.41 -7.62
C ILE A 173 -28.75 23.89 -6.24
N LYS A 174 -28.07 24.44 -5.23
CA LYS A 174 -28.46 24.32 -3.84
C LYS A 174 -28.89 25.68 -3.35
N LEU A 175 -30.14 25.82 -2.90
CA LEU A 175 -30.58 27.04 -2.24
C LEU A 175 -30.10 27.03 -0.78
N HIS A 176 -29.46 28.10 -0.34
CA HIS A 176 -29.00 28.25 1.03
C HIS A 176 -30.17 28.15 2.01
N LYS A 177 -30.05 27.25 3.01
CA LYS A 177 -31.14 26.88 3.94
C LYS A 177 -32.45 26.53 3.20
N GLY A 178 -32.33 25.87 2.06
CA GLY A 178 -33.43 25.55 1.17
C GLY A 178 -33.28 24.20 0.51
N TYR A 179 -34.13 23.95 -0.49
CA TYR A 179 -34.09 22.71 -1.23
C TYR A 179 -32.91 22.70 -2.22
N GLN A 180 -32.42 21.50 -2.51
CA GLN A 180 -31.48 21.26 -3.60
C GLN A 180 -32.24 20.76 -4.83
N THR A 181 -31.68 20.97 -6.03
CA THR A 181 -32.17 20.39 -7.28
C THR A 181 -32.62 18.94 -7.08
N LYS A 182 -33.84 18.64 -7.52
CA LYS A 182 -34.46 17.33 -7.34
C LYS A 182 -33.60 16.25 -7.98
N GLY A 183 -33.14 15.27 -7.20
CA GLY A 183 -32.25 14.20 -7.68
C GLY A 183 -30.76 14.53 -7.60
N ALA A 184 -30.38 15.70 -7.08
CA ALA A 184 -28.99 16.05 -6.81
C ALA A 184 -28.36 15.09 -5.80
N LYS A 185 -27.11 14.70 -6.06
CA LYS A 185 -26.32 13.90 -5.13
C LYS A 185 -25.47 14.87 -4.32
N ALA A 186 -25.44 14.68 -2.99
CA ALA A 186 -24.46 15.41 -2.20
C ALA A 186 -23.05 15.13 -2.70
N THR A 187 -22.24 16.19 -2.80
CA THR A 187 -20.86 16.20 -3.28
C THR A 187 -19.97 17.06 -2.37
N ILE A 188 -18.67 17.14 -2.67
CA ILE A 188 -17.76 18.13 -2.10
C ILE A 188 -17.81 19.40 -2.96
N TYR A 189 -17.77 20.58 -2.32
CA TYR A 189 -17.77 21.88 -2.96
C TYR A 189 -16.77 22.85 -2.31
N PRO A 190 -16.01 23.63 -3.09
CA PRO A 190 -15.87 23.53 -4.55
C PRO A 190 -15.02 22.29 -4.93
N PRO A 191 -15.33 21.60 -6.04
CA PRO A 191 -14.65 20.35 -6.41
C PRO A 191 -13.17 20.55 -6.78
N ASP A 192 -12.81 21.70 -7.36
CA ASP A 192 -11.49 21.94 -7.97
C ASP A 192 -10.40 22.37 -6.99
N ILE A 193 -10.71 22.41 -5.68
CA ILE A 193 -9.77 22.88 -4.67
C ILE A 193 -8.81 21.76 -4.24
N ILE A 194 -9.27 20.52 -4.19
CA ILE A 194 -8.52 19.38 -3.66
C ILE A 194 -7.40 18.98 -4.62
N ARG A 195 -6.16 18.98 -4.14
CA ARG A 195 -4.94 18.59 -4.85
C ARG A 195 -3.97 17.90 -3.89
N ASP A 196 -3.12 17.02 -4.41
CA ASP A 196 -2.22 16.19 -3.60
C ASP A 196 -1.04 16.97 -2.99
N ASP A 197 -0.72 18.15 -3.54
CA ASP A 197 0.43 18.99 -3.19
C ASP A 197 0.11 20.08 -2.14
N LEU A 198 -1.11 20.10 -1.60
CA LEU A 198 -1.53 21.14 -0.67
C LEU A 198 -0.83 21.03 0.69
N PRO A 199 -0.43 22.17 1.30
CA PRO A 199 0.12 22.16 2.65
C PRO A 199 -0.91 21.67 3.67
N PHE A 200 -2.18 22.07 3.48
CA PHE A 200 -3.35 21.57 4.20
C PHE A 200 -4.63 21.90 3.44
N ILE A 201 -5.74 21.30 3.86
CA ILE A 201 -7.09 21.61 3.40
C ILE A 201 -8.06 21.77 4.58
N ILE A 202 -8.93 22.78 4.50
CA ILE A 202 -9.92 23.09 5.52
C ILE A 202 -11.28 22.54 5.12
N ILE A 203 -11.97 21.87 6.03
CA ILE A 203 -13.34 21.39 5.86
C ILE A 203 -14.27 22.25 6.72
N THR A 204 -15.22 22.94 6.08
CA THR A 204 -16.24 23.77 6.75
C THR A 204 -17.62 23.11 6.70
N GLU A 205 -18.53 23.59 7.55
CA GLU A 205 -19.91 23.09 7.61
C GLU A 205 -20.79 23.56 6.43
N GLY A 206 -20.45 24.69 5.79
CA GLY A 206 -21.28 25.28 4.73
C GLY A 206 -20.49 25.96 3.61
N GLU A 207 -21.16 26.12 2.47
CA GLU A 207 -20.54 26.54 1.20
C GLU A 207 -20.00 27.97 1.26
N PHE A 208 -20.77 28.91 1.80
CA PHE A 208 -20.31 30.30 1.91
C PHE A 208 -19.10 30.46 2.82
N LYS A 209 -18.96 29.60 3.85
CA LYS A 209 -17.79 29.58 4.75
C LYS A 209 -16.54 29.09 4.01
N ALA A 210 -16.68 28.04 3.20
CA ALA A 210 -15.59 27.56 2.35
C ALA A 210 -15.17 28.65 1.34
N LEU A 211 -16.12 29.30 0.68
CA LEU A 211 -15.84 30.38 -0.26
C LEU A 211 -15.19 31.60 0.41
N LEU A 212 -15.60 31.94 1.63
CA LEU A 212 -15.01 33.03 2.40
C LEU A 212 -13.54 32.71 2.73
N LEU A 213 -13.24 31.51 3.21
CA LEU A 213 -11.86 31.09 3.46
C LEU A 213 -11.00 31.11 2.17
N ILE A 214 -11.57 30.67 1.04
CA ILE A 214 -10.89 30.75 -0.25
C ILE A 214 -10.60 32.20 -0.64
N GLN A 215 -11.52 33.13 -0.37
CA GLN A 215 -11.30 34.55 -0.61
C GLN A 215 -10.14 35.12 0.23
N TYR A 216 -9.96 34.66 1.46
CA TYR A 216 -8.81 35.00 2.29
C TYR A 216 -7.53 34.21 1.91
N GLY A 217 -7.59 33.38 0.87
CA GLY A 217 -6.44 32.66 0.31
C GLY A 217 -6.13 31.33 0.98
N PHE A 218 -7.10 30.70 1.65
CA PHE A 218 -6.98 29.34 2.17
C PHE A 218 -7.57 28.31 1.20
N TYR A 219 -7.16 27.04 1.35
CA TYR A 219 -7.77 25.92 0.65
C TYR A 219 -8.91 25.37 1.50
N ALA A 220 -10.15 25.56 1.08
CA ALA A 220 -11.31 25.14 1.87
C ALA A 220 -12.39 24.46 1.01
N VAL A 221 -13.04 23.46 1.60
CA VAL A 221 -14.15 22.71 1.00
C VAL A 221 -15.25 22.43 2.03
N THR A 222 -16.40 22.01 1.55
CA THR A 222 -17.52 21.56 2.38
C THR A 222 -18.27 20.41 1.71
N GLY A 223 -18.99 19.61 2.51
CA GLY A 223 -19.97 18.65 1.99
C GLY A 223 -21.32 19.31 1.76
N THR A 224 -21.91 19.15 0.56
CA THR A 224 -23.15 19.85 0.21
C THR A 224 -24.41 19.33 0.92
N ALA A 225 -24.30 18.38 1.87
CA ALA A 225 -25.43 17.81 2.61
C ALA A 225 -25.49 18.21 4.11
N GLY A 226 -24.70 19.19 4.54
CA GLY A 226 -24.71 19.69 5.93
C GLY A 226 -23.85 18.86 6.89
N ALA A 227 -23.63 19.37 8.11
CA ALA A 227 -22.60 18.89 9.05
C ALA A 227 -22.61 17.39 9.39
N LEU A 228 -23.80 16.77 9.46
CA LEU A 228 -23.92 15.37 9.90
C LEU A 228 -23.90 14.34 8.75
N THR A 229 -23.88 14.81 7.50
CA THR A 229 -24.12 13.99 6.30
C THR A 229 -22.84 13.80 5.48
N TRP A 230 -21.72 13.58 6.19
CA TRP A 230 -20.46 13.15 5.56
C TRP A 230 -20.62 11.78 4.91
N LYS A 231 -20.18 11.63 3.65
CA LYS A 231 -20.24 10.35 2.93
C LYS A 231 -18.87 9.68 2.89
N GLN A 232 -18.83 8.39 3.22
CA GLN A 232 -17.59 7.59 3.20
C GLN A 232 -16.86 7.60 1.85
N VAL A 233 -17.60 7.70 0.73
CA VAL A 233 -17.01 7.77 -0.62
C VAL A 233 -16.12 8.99 -0.84
N TRP A 234 -16.17 10.00 0.02
CA TRP A 234 -15.32 11.19 -0.07
C TRP A 234 -13.97 11.01 0.64
N ASN A 235 -13.83 10.01 1.50
CA ASN A 235 -12.66 9.88 2.36
C ASN A 235 -11.34 9.77 1.58
N SER A 236 -11.37 9.07 0.44
CA SER A 236 -10.19 8.89 -0.41
C SER A 236 -9.66 10.20 -1.00
N LEU A 237 -10.48 11.25 -1.08
CA LEU A 237 -10.06 12.56 -1.56
C LEU A 237 -9.11 13.28 -0.59
N PHE A 238 -9.02 12.82 0.66
CA PHE A 238 -8.22 13.44 1.71
C PHE A 238 -7.01 12.58 2.11
N ASN A 239 -6.75 11.49 1.39
CA ASN A 239 -5.63 10.59 1.68
C ASN A 239 -4.30 11.34 1.56
N GLY A 240 -3.44 11.23 2.58
CA GLY A 240 -2.12 11.88 2.59
C GLY A 240 -2.11 13.40 2.77
N LEU A 241 -3.27 14.06 2.85
CA LEU A 241 -3.38 15.50 3.10
C LEU A 241 -3.41 15.83 4.59
N ASN A 242 -2.94 17.04 4.96
CA ASN A 242 -3.20 17.59 6.30
C ASN A 242 -4.58 18.23 6.31
N VAL A 243 -5.49 17.73 7.15
CA VAL A 243 -6.89 18.18 7.19
C VAL A 243 -7.14 19.00 8.44
N ILE A 244 -7.79 20.16 8.26
CA ILE A 244 -8.25 21.02 9.35
C ILE A 244 -9.77 21.12 9.27
N ILE A 245 -10.46 20.86 10.37
CA ILE A 245 -11.92 20.95 10.42
C ILE A 245 -12.32 22.22 11.17
N ALA A 246 -13.10 23.07 10.50
CA ALA A 246 -13.56 24.36 10.97
C ALA A 246 -15.10 24.44 10.91
N TYR A 247 -15.77 23.54 11.63
CA TYR A 247 -17.24 23.56 11.75
C TYR A 247 -17.68 24.57 12.83
N ASP A 248 -18.99 24.78 12.89
CA ASP A 248 -19.60 25.76 13.75
C ASP A 248 -19.39 25.43 15.24
N ASN A 249 -19.22 26.47 16.04
CA ASN A 249 -19.05 26.40 17.48
C ASN A 249 -20.40 26.20 18.21
N ASP A 250 -21.21 25.24 17.74
CA ASP A 250 -22.42 24.81 18.40
C ASP A 250 -22.42 23.30 18.65
N GLU A 251 -23.51 22.76 19.19
CA GLU A 251 -23.59 21.33 19.50
C GLU A 251 -23.60 20.45 18.23
N ALA A 252 -24.20 20.92 17.13
CA ALA A 252 -24.26 20.17 15.89
C ALA A 252 -22.90 20.18 15.17
N GLY A 253 -22.27 21.35 15.09
CA GLY A 253 -20.94 21.54 14.51
C GLY A 253 -19.87 20.76 15.29
N ARG A 254 -19.88 20.78 16.63
CA ARG A 254 -18.95 19.97 17.45
C ARG A 254 -19.11 18.46 17.22
N ARG A 255 -20.36 17.97 17.14
CA ARG A 255 -20.63 16.55 16.81
C ARG A 255 -20.21 16.20 15.39
N GLY A 256 -20.47 17.10 14.43
CA GLY A 256 -20.05 16.96 13.03
C GLY A 256 -18.52 16.91 12.90
N SER A 257 -17.81 17.82 13.56
CA SER A 257 -16.34 17.85 13.61
C SER A 257 -15.77 16.54 14.13
N LYS A 258 -16.27 16.05 15.27
CA LYS A 258 -15.82 14.78 15.84
C LYS A 258 -16.05 13.63 14.85
N LYS A 259 -17.25 13.54 14.27
CA LYS A 259 -17.58 12.50 13.30
C LYS A 259 -16.67 12.52 12.06
N VAL A 260 -16.45 13.69 11.46
CA VAL A 260 -15.57 13.81 10.28
C VAL A 260 -14.13 13.54 10.66
N ALA A 261 -13.69 14.01 11.83
CA ALA A 261 -12.35 13.73 12.32
C ALA A 261 -12.11 12.23 12.47
N ASP A 262 -12.99 11.52 13.18
CA ASP A 262 -12.88 10.08 13.40
C ASP A 262 -12.88 9.29 12.09
N ILE A 263 -13.61 9.77 11.06
CA ILE A 263 -13.64 9.13 9.74
C ILE A 263 -12.35 9.38 8.95
N LEU A 264 -11.76 10.57 9.01
CA LEU A 264 -10.55 10.92 8.24
C LEU A 264 -9.25 10.56 8.95
N LYS A 265 -9.31 10.35 10.26
CA LYS A 265 -8.20 9.90 11.11
C LYS A 265 -7.64 8.55 10.61
N GLY A 266 -6.32 8.48 10.45
CA GLY A 266 -5.63 7.32 9.87
C GLY A 266 -5.73 7.19 8.34
N ARG A 267 -6.40 8.14 7.66
CA ARG A 267 -6.45 8.24 6.19
C ARG A 267 -5.73 9.49 5.70
N ALA A 268 -6.06 10.63 6.31
CA ALA A 268 -5.33 11.87 6.16
C ALA A 268 -3.97 11.79 6.88
N LYS A 269 -2.99 12.57 6.42
CA LYS A 269 -1.66 12.67 7.04
C LYS A 269 -1.74 13.24 8.45
N SER A 270 -2.63 14.20 8.66
CA SER A 270 -2.98 14.72 9.99
C SER A 270 -4.43 15.21 9.97
N VAL A 271 -5.09 15.19 11.13
CA VAL A 271 -6.44 15.73 11.30
C VAL A 271 -6.48 16.64 12.52
N LYS A 272 -6.76 17.92 12.30
CA LYS A 272 -6.87 18.96 13.34
C LYS A 272 -8.29 19.51 13.37
N VAL A 273 -8.76 19.91 14.54
CA VAL A 273 -10.03 20.64 14.69
C VAL A 273 -9.74 22.01 15.27
N ILE A 274 -10.24 23.06 14.63
CA ILE A 274 -10.09 24.43 15.12
C ILE A 274 -10.78 24.54 16.48
N ARG A 275 -10.06 25.15 17.43
CA ARG A 275 -10.63 25.57 18.71
C ARG A 275 -11.00 27.04 18.59
N TRP A 276 -12.30 27.30 18.51
CA TRP A 276 -12.79 28.67 18.50
C TRP A 276 -12.44 29.39 19.81
N PRO A 277 -12.00 30.66 19.76
CA PRO A 277 -11.72 31.44 20.95
C PRO A 277 -12.92 31.51 21.91
N SER A 278 -12.66 31.62 23.22
CA SER A 278 -13.70 31.62 24.25
C SER A 278 -14.74 32.74 24.06
N TYR A 279 -14.36 33.88 23.48
CA TYR A 279 -15.27 34.98 23.17
C TYR A 279 -16.28 34.66 22.05
N MET A 280 -16.09 33.55 21.33
CA MET A 280 -17.03 32.98 20.35
C MET A 280 -17.93 31.88 20.96
N ASN A 281 -17.90 31.67 22.28
CA ASN A 281 -18.84 30.77 22.95
C ASN A 281 -20.19 31.46 23.21
N ASN A 282 -20.80 32.04 22.17
CA ASN A 282 -22.11 32.71 22.27
C ASN A 282 -23.02 32.33 21.08
N ARG A 283 -24.34 32.45 21.25
CA ARG A 283 -25.36 32.11 20.25
C ARG A 283 -25.20 32.85 18.92
N ASP A 284 -24.60 34.03 18.92
CA ASP A 284 -24.53 34.95 17.78
C ASP A 284 -23.13 35.04 17.12
N ARG A 285 -22.16 34.24 17.56
CA ARG A 285 -20.77 34.26 17.05
C ARG A 285 -20.20 32.85 16.98
N LYS A 286 -20.60 32.07 15.98
CA LYS A 286 -20.38 30.61 15.98
C LYS A 286 -19.48 30.12 14.87
N ASP A 287 -19.25 30.91 13.83
CA ASP A 287 -18.61 30.36 12.64
C ASP A 287 -17.59 31.28 11.98
N VAL A 288 -16.99 30.77 10.90
CA VAL A 288 -16.00 31.47 10.06
C VAL A 288 -16.51 32.85 9.62
N THR A 289 -17.78 32.96 9.26
CA THR A 289 -18.39 34.23 8.81
C THR A 289 -18.37 35.23 9.95
N ASP A 290 -18.78 34.83 11.15
CA ASP A 290 -18.76 35.71 12.33
C ASP A 290 -17.34 36.13 12.70
N PHE A 291 -16.38 35.21 12.57
CA PHE A 291 -14.97 35.47 12.86
C PHE A 291 -14.41 36.61 12.01
N PHE A 292 -14.69 36.61 10.70
CA PHE A 292 -14.17 37.65 9.79
C PHE A 292 -15.07 38.88 9.73
N ILE A 293 -16.39 38.71 9.62
CA ILE A 293 -17.31 39.79 9.27
C ILE A 293 -17.85 40.50 10.50
N THR A 294 -18.30 39.74 11.50
CA THR A 294 -18.86 40.33 12.73
C THR A 294 -17.77 40.85 13.66
N LEU A 295 -16.62 40.16 13.72
CA LEU A 295 -15.52 40.48 14.63
C LEU A 295 -14.36 41.23 13.98
N GLY A 296 -14.30 41.30 12.65
CA GLY A 296 -13.25 42.03 11.93
C GLY A 296 -11.85 41.43 12.05
N ASN A 297 -11.72 40.14 12.40
CA ASN A 297 -10.42 39.48 12.49
C ASN A 297 -9.76 39.34 11.12
N THR A 298 -8.44 39.22 11.12
CA THR A 298 -7.61 39.14 9.92
C THR A 298 -7.33 37.71 9.48
N LYS A 299 -6.75 37.56 8.29
CA LYS A 299 -6.25 36.27 7.80
C LYS A 299 -5.22 35.67 8.76
N GLU A 300 -4.35 36.52 9.28
CA GLU A 300 -3.27 36.16 10.20
C GLU A 300 -3.83 35.62 11.52
N ASP A 301 -4.92 36.20 12.02
CA ASP A 301 -5.60 35.70 13.22
C ASP A 301 -6.19 34.31 12.99
N PHE A 302 -6.77 34.05 11.81
CA PHE A 302 -7.26 32.71 11.46
C PHE A 302 -6.12 31.71 11.26
N GLN A 303 -4.99 32.14 10.69
CA GLN A 303 -3.80 31.31 10.58
C GLN A 303 -3.29 30.87 11.95
N ARG A 304 -3.27 31.78 12.95
CA ARG A 304 -2.93 31.39 14.34
C ARG A 304 -3.87 30.32 14.89
N LEU A 305 -5.17 30.38 14.60
CA LEU A 305 -6.11 29.32 15.01
C LEU A 305 -5.79 27.97 14.36
N ILE A 306 -5.30 27.96 13.12
CA ILE A 306 -4.86 26.75 12.43
C ILE A 306 -3.58 26.20 13.08
N ASP A 307 -2.62 27.08 13.37
CA ASP A 307 -1.33 26.71 13.95
C ASP A 307 -1.52 26.14 15.37
N ASP A 308 -2.40 26.76 16.16
CA ASP A 308 -2.78 26.33 17.52
C ASP A 308 -3.72 25.12 17.54
N ALA A 309 -4.30 24.74 16.38
CA ALA A 309 -5.20 23.60 16.31
C ALA A 309 -4.44 22.31 16.65
N LYS A 310 -4.93 21.64 17.71
CA LYS A 310 -4.34 20.37 18.16
C LYS A 310 -4.76 19.25 17.23
N GLU A 311 -3.79 18.42 16.86
CA GLU A 311 -4.06 17.17 16.17
C GLU A 311 -4.90 16.25 17.05
N ILE A 312 -5.88 15.61 16.45
CA ILE A 312 -6.69 14.61 17.14
C ILE A 312 -5.84 13.35 17.23
N GLY A 313 -5.36 13.08 18.45
CA GLY A 313 -4.59 11.88 18.75
C GLY A 313 -5.35 10.60 18.44
N TYR A 314 -4.61 9.52 18.21
CA TYR A 314 -5.17 8.21 17.92
C TYR A 314 -5.83 7.63 19.17
N GLU A 315 -7.05 7.10 19.03
CA GLU A 315 -7.59 6.24 20.09
C GLU A 315 -6.92 4.90 19.87
N THR A 316 -5.96 4.58 20.73
CA THR A 316 -5.26 3.30 20.69
C THR A 316 -6.00 2.30 21.55
N LYS A 317 -6.13 1.09 21.02
CA LYS A 317 -6.47 -0.10 21.78
C LYS A 317 -5.18 -0.76 22.22
N LYS A 318 -5.24 -1.44 23.36
CA LYS A 318 -4.11 -2.15 23.93
C LYS A 318 -4.51 -3.58 24.22
N ILE A 319 -3.74 -4.53 23.72
CA ILE A 319 -3.86 -5.94 24.09
C ILE A 319 -2.49 -6.37 24.61
N ASP A 320 -2.43 -6.81 25.88
CA ASP A 320 -1.21 -7.32 26.53
C ASP A 320 0.04 -6.44 26.34
N GLY A 321 -0.10 -5.12 26.37
CA GLY A 321 1.02 -4.19 26.19
C GLY A 321 1.26 -3.72 24.76
N ILE A 322 0.68 -4.38 23.76
CA ILE A 322 0.79 -3.99 22.35
C ILE A 322 -0.30 -2.96 22.03
N GLU A 323 0.12 -1.74 21.71
CA GLU A 323 -0.77 -0.64 21.36
C GLU A 323 -0.99 -0.57 19.84
N PHE A 324 -2.24 -0.41 19.43
CA PHE A 324 -2.62 -0.29 18.03
C PHE A 324 -3.87 0.56 17.83
N ILE A 325 -4.04 1.07 16.62
CA ILE A 325 -5.23 1.74 16.11
C ILE A 325 -6.11 0.67 15.48
N GLU A 326 -7.36 0.57 15.93
CA GLU A 326 -8.29 -0.43 15.39
C GLU A 326 -8.56 -0.13 13.89
N PRO A 327 -8.32 -1.09 12.97
CA PRO A 327 -8.50 -0.85 11.54
C PRO A 327 -9.97 -0.70 11.15
N HIS A 328 -10.23 0.11 10.14
CA HIS A 328 -11.58 0.34 9.63
C HIS A 328 -12.23 -0.95 9.10
N ASP A 329 -13.51 -1.17 9.43
CA ASP A 329 -14.26 -2.41 9.13
C ASP A 329 -13.74 -3.66 9.85
N TYR A 330 -12.88 -3.52 10.85
CA TYR A 330 -12.39 -4.65 11.64
C TYR A 330 -12.47 -4.37 13.14
N ILE A 331 -12.68 -5.42 13.93
CA ILE A 331 -12.56 -5.40 15.38
C ILE A 331 -11.48 -6.40 15.76
N VAL A 332 -10.48 -5.95 16.51
CA VAL A 332 -9.36 -6.79 16.98
C VAL A 332 -9.52 -7.01 18.48
N GLU A 333 -9.80 -8.23 18.89
CA GLU A 333 -10.03 -8.63 20.29
C GLU A 333 -8.93 -9.59 20.75
N GLU A 334 -8.84 -9.85 22.07
CA GLU A 334 -7.79 -10.71 22.64
C GLU A 334 -7.81 -12.16 22.11
N GLN A 335 -8.95 -12.60 21.59
CA GLN A 335 -9.17 -13.97 21.13
C GLN A 335 -9.54 -14.07 19.64
N CYS A 336 -9.84 -12.96 18.96
CA CYS A 336 -10.24 -13.03 17.56
C CYS A 336 -10.08 -11.72 16.79
N ILE A 337 -10.17 -11.82 15.47
CA ILE A 337 -10.36 -10.69 14.56
C ILE A 337 -11.69 -10.86 13.86
N LYS A 338 -12.51 -9.81 13.84
CA LYS A 338 -13.81 -9.78 13.15
C LYS A 338 -13.79 -8.74 12.04
N HIS A 339 -14.37 -9.08 10.89
CA HIS A 339 -14.73 -8.12 9.85
C HIS A 339 -16.15 -7.63 10.11
N VAL A 340 -16.36 -6.32 10.09
CA VAL A 340 -17.63 -5.66 10.29
C VAL A 340 -18.16 -5.19 8.93
N THR A 341 -19.39 -5.53 8.60
CA THR A 341 -20.02 -5.10 7.34
C THR A 341 -21.42 -4.58 7.62
N LEU A 342 -21.75 -3.43 7.04
CA LEU A 342 -23.09 -2.86 7.10
C LEU A 342 -23.96 -3.42 5.97
N VAL A 343 -25.01 -4.17 6.34
CA VAL A 343 -25.99 -4.72 5.41
C VAL A 343 -27.38 -4.21 5.77
N LYS A 344 -27.92 -3.31 4.94
CA LYS A 344 -29.25 -2.69 5.14
C LYS A 344 -29.41 -2.10 6.55
N ASP A 345 -28.45 -1.27 6.96
CA ASP A 345 -28.38 -0.63 8.28
C ASP A 345 -28.20 -1.58 9.48
N ASN A 346 -28.00 -2.88 9.25
CA ASN A 346 -27.59 -3.84 10.28
C ASN A 346 -26.09 -4.09 10.22
N VAL A 347 -25.46 -4.15 11.39
CA VAL A 347 -24.05 -4.52 11.56
C VAL A 347 -23.96 -6.05 11.53
N VAL A 348 -23.18 -6.58 10.58
CA VAL A 348 -22.87 -8.00 10.48
C VAL A 348 -21.40 -8.19 10.79
N GLU A 349 -21.10 -9.01 11.80
CA GLU A 349 -19.72 -9.36 12.19
C GLU A 349 -19.37 -10.77 11.69
N LYS A 350 -18.20 -10.92 11.07
CA LYS A 350 -17.67 -12.20 10.62
C LYS A 350 -16.28 -12.42 11.17
N VAL A 351 -16.08 -13.51 11.92
CA VAL A 351 -14.76 -13.90 12.42
C VAL A 351 -13.84 -14.28 11.26
N ILE A 352 -12.63 -13.72 11.28
CA ILE A 352 -11.57 -13.93 10.27
C ILE A 352 -10.48 -14.82 10.82
N SER A 353 -10.13 -14.60 12.08
CA SER A 353 -9.08 -15.30 12.80
C SER A 353 -9.53 -15.55 14.23
N TYR A 354 -9.19 -16.71 14.77
CA TYR A 354 -9.42 -17.08 16.18
C TYR A 354 -8.21 -16.76 17.07
N SER A 355 -7.42 -15.78 16.64
CA SER A 355 -6.31 -15.21 17.40
C SER A 355 -6.05 -13.79 16.89
N PRO A 356 -5.72 -12.84 17.78
CA PRO A 356 -5.27 -11.53 17.35
C PRO A 356 -4.00 -11.65 16.53
N VAL A 357 -3.91 -10.86 15.48
CA VAL A 357 -2.73 -10.74 14.62
C VAL A 357 -2.47 -9.25 14.44
N ILE A 358 -1.30 -8.77 14.86
CA ILE A 358 -0.99 -7.35 14.96
C ILE A 358 0.34 -7.12 14.25
N ILE A 359 0.43 -6.07 13.43
CA ILE A 359 1.71 -5.64 12.87
C ILE A 359 2.42 -4.78 13.91
N THR A 360 3.58 -5.22 14.38
CA THR A 360 4.33 -4.55 15.45
C THR A 360 5.48 -3.68 14.94
N SER A 361 6.12 -4.09 13.84
CA SER A 361 7.28 -3.41 13.29
C SER A 361 7.34 -3.59 11.78
N ARG A 362 8.04 -2.68 11.10
CA ARG A 362 8.47 -2.85 9.70
C ARG A 362 9.96 -2.57 9.59
N ALA A 363 10.66 -3.41 8.82
CA ALA A 363 12.07 -3.27 8.56
C ALA A 363 12.28 -3.00 7.08
N ILE A 364 13.09 -1.99 6.77
CA ILE A 364 13.55 -1.73 5.41
C ILE A 364 14.97 -2.26 5.32
N ASP A 365 15.17 -3.22 4.42
CA ASP A 365 16.51 -3.61 4.00
C ASP A 365 17.13 -2.38 3.30
N ILE A 366 18.16 -1.75 3.86
CA ILE A 366 18.75 -0.52 3.26
C ILE A 366 19.44 -0.77 1.92
N ASP A 367 19.62 -2.04 1.66
CA ASP A 367 20.48 -2.61 0.68
C ASP A 367 19.57 -2.87 -0.56
N THR A 368 18.33 -3.34 -0.40
CA THR A 368 17.48 -3.82 -1.53
C THR A 368 16.37 -2.90 -2.07
N GLY A 369 15.86 -1.83 -1.47
CA GLY A 369 15.27 -1.87 -0.15
C GLY A 369 13.86 -2.42 -0.13
N GLU A 370 13.82 -3.74 -0.08
CA GLU A 370 12.66 -4.52 0.24
C GLU A 370 12.21 -4.22 1.68
N GLU A 371 10.91 -4.26 1.90
CA GLU A 371 10.37 -4.17 3.25
C GLU A 371 9.95 -5.56 3.73
N ASP A 372 10.22 -5.82 5.00
CA ASP A 372 9.69 -6.95 5.77
C ASP A 372 8.82 -6.42 6.91
N ILE A 373 7.84 -7.21 7.33
CA ILE A 373 6.91 -6.86 8.40
C ILE A 373 7.05 -7.86 9.54
N GLU A 374 7.06 -7.38 10.78
CA GLU A 374 6.90 -8.20 11.96
C GLU A 374 5.41 -8.33 12.30
N ILE A 375 4.88 -9.54 12.23
CA ILE A 375 3.56 -9.87 12.75
C ILE A 375 3.68 -10.51 14.13
N ALA A 376 2.85 -10.07 15.06
CA ALA A 376 2.66 -10.67 16.36
C ALA A 376 1.30 -11.35 16.42
N PHE A 377 1.24 -12.59 16.86
CA PHE A 377 -0.01 -13.32 17.03
C PHE A 377 0.04 -14.21 18.27
N ARG A 378 -1.14 -14.57 18.79
CA ARG A 378 -1.24 -15.40 20.00
C ARG A 378 -1.34 -16.88 19.65
N ARG A 379 -0.52 -17.70 20.30
CA ARG A 379 -0.59 -19.17 20.25
C ARG A 379 -0.33 -19.72 21.64
N ASP A 380 -1.17 -20.66 22.10
CA ASP A 380 -1.06 -21.29 23.42
C ASP A 380 -0.94 -20.24 24.55
N TRP A 381 -1.77 -19.19 24.45
CA TRP A 381 -1.82 -18.05 25.36
C TRP A 381 -0.57 -17.15 25.39
N LYS A 382 0.43 -17.43 24.55
CA LYS A 382 1.68 -16.66 24.42
C LYS A 382 1.74 -15.87 23.12
N TRP A 383 2.38 -14.72 23.16
CA TRP A 383 2.70 -13.95 21.97
C TRP A 383 3.88 -14.57 21.22
N LYS A 384 3.69 -14.84 19.94
CA LYS A 384 4.75 -15.20 18.99
C LYS A 384 4.91 -14.06 18.00
N LYS A 385 6.16 -13.67 17.74
CA LYS A 385 6.52 -12.68 16.72
C LYS A 385 7.20 -13.38 15.56
N LEU A 386 6.89 -12.94 14.34
CA LEU A 386 7.43 -13.52 13.13
C LEU A 386 7.68 -12.41 12.10
N TRP A 387 8.91 -12.34 11.61
CA TRP A 387 9.25 -11.53 10.44
C TRP A 387 8.82 -12.24 9.18
N VAL A 388 8.06 -11.54 8.34
CA VAL A 388 7.50 -12.04 7.09
C VAL A 388 7.77 -11.07 5.97
N THR A 389 8.06 -11.61 4.79
CA THR A 389 8.27 -10.77 3.61
C THR A 389 6.96 -10.17 3.13
N ARG A 390 7.01 -8.97 2.54
CA ARG A 390 5.85 -8.36 1.87
C ARG A 390 5.18 -9.30 0.87
N ARG A 391 6.01 -10.03 0.11
CA ARG A 391 5.54 -10.98 -0.89
C ARG A 391 4.68 -12.10 -0.30
N THR A 392 5.01 -12.56 0.92
CA THR A 392 4.21 -13.56 1.63
C THR A 392 2.84 -12.99 2.01
N LEU A 393 2.79 -11.75 2.47
CA LEU A 393 1.54 -11.07 2.85
C LEU A 393 0.67 -10.65 1.66
N CYS A 394 1.21 -10.59 0.45
CA CYS A 394 0.45 -10.29 -0.76
C CYS A 394 -0.15 -11.53 -1.45
N ASP A 395 0.23 -12.74 -1.04
CA ASP A 395 -0.10 -13.98 -1.76
C ASP A 395 -0.91 -14.94 -0.87
N SER A 396 -2.16 -15.19 -1.27
CA SER A 396 -3.09 -16.05 -0.54
C SER A 396 -2.61 -17.51 -0.35
N ARG A 397 -1.67 -17.99 -1.16
CA ARG A 397 -1.07 -19.32 -1.00
C ARG A 397 0.12 -19.27 -0.05
N LYS A 398 0.98 -18.27 -0.19
CA LYS A 398 2.20 -18.15 0.65
C LYS A 398 1.88 -17.80 2.09
N ILE A 399 0.86 -16.97 2.32
CA ILE A 399 0.46 -16.66 3.70
C ILE A 399 0.00 -17.92 4.47
N ILE A 400 -0.47 -18.95 3.77
CA ILE A 400 -0.88 -20.22 4.39
C ILE A 400 0.34 -20.93 4.99
N GLU A 401 1.54 -20.80 4.41
CA GLU A 401 2.78 -21.38 4.95
C GLU A 401 3.08 -20.88 6.38
N LEU A 402 2.54 -19.72 6.76
CA LEU A 402 2.65 -19.22 8.14
C LEU A 402 1.87 -20.07 9.16
N SER A 403 0.99 -20.98 8.72
CA SER A 403 0.34 -21.97 9.58
C SER A 403 1.34 -22.91 10.23
N ASP A 404 2.45 -23.20 9.55
CA ASP A 404 3.54 -24.03 10.09
C ASP A 404 4.22 -23.35 11.29
N GLN A 405 4.10 -22.02 11.37
CA GLN A 405 4.56 -21.22 12.51
C GLN A 405 3.47 -20.99 13.57
N GLY A 406 2.26 -21.55 13.39
CA GLY A 406 1.17 -21.50 14.35
C GLY A 406 0.16 -20.37 14.16
N LEU A 407 0.25 -19.62 13.06
CA LEU A 407 -0.75 -18.62 12.70
C LEU A 407 -2.06 -19.30 12.28
N PHE A 408 -3.22 -18.82 12.76
CA PHE A 408 -4.53 -19.36 12.37
C PHE A 408 -4.96 -18.90 10.97
N VAL A 409 -4.31 -19.44 9.94
CA VAL A 409 -4.57 -19.15 8.54
C VAL A 409 -4.69 -20.44 7.72
N ASN A 410 -5.61 -20.47 6.76
CA ASN A 410 -5.83 -21.58 5.84
C ASN A 410 -6.44 -21.06 4.52
N SER A 411 -6.75 -21.97 3.60
CA SER A 411 -7.32 -21.62 2.28
C SER A 411 -8.66 -20.87 2.36
N SER A 412 -9.44 -21.04 3.44
CA SER A 412 -10.75 -20.41 3.60
C SER A 412 -10.68 -18.96 4.10
N ASN A 413 -9.66 -18.60 4.91
CA ASN A 413 -9.54 -17.25 5.49
C ASN A 413 -8.32 -16.45 4.98
N SER A 414 -7.40 -17.06 4.21
CA SER A 414 -6.18 -16.41 3.70
C SER A 414 -6.41 -15.04 3.07
N LYS A 415 -7.37 -14.90 2.15
CA LYS A 415 -7.68 -13.62 1.50
C LYS A 415 -8.17 -12.56 2.50
N MET A 416 -9.03 -12.96 3.44
CA MET A 416 -9.54 -12.06 4.46
C MET A 416 -8.45 -11.63 5.44
N MET A 417 -7.51 -12.52 5.75
CA MET A 417 -6.34 -12.20 6.57
C MET A 417 -5.43 -11.19 5.86
N ILE A 418 -5.21 -11.34 4.56
CA ILE A 418 -4.47 -10.38 3.74
C ILE A 418 -5.16 -9.01 3.80
N ASP A 419 -6.45 -8.94 3.46
CA ASP A 419 -7.21 -7.69 3.48
C ASP A 419 -7.15 -7.01 4.85
N TYR A 420 -7.29 -7.79 5.92
CA TYR A 420 -7.13 -7.32 7.30
C TYR A 420 -5.74 -6.75 7.56
N LEU A 421 -4.66 -7.45 7.21
CA LEU A 421 -3.30 -6.99 7.48
C LEU A 421 -2.98 -5.70 6.72
N PHE A 422 -3.48 -5.54 5.50
CA PHE A 422 -3.37 -4.27 4.75
C PHE A 422 -4.16 -3.13 5.40
N ALA A 423 -5.40 -3.40 5.84
CA ALA A 423 -6.20 -2.40 6.55
C ALA A 423 -5.55 -2.01 7.89
N PHE A 424 -5.08 -3.02 8.64
CA PHE A 424 -4.35 -2.85 9.89
C PHE A 424 -3.13 -1.98 9.67
N GLU A 425 -2.26 -2.34 8.72
CA GLU A 425 -1.08 -1.55 8.43
C GLU A 425 -1.44 -0.10 8.09
N SER A 426 -2.36 0.11 7.14
CA SER A 426 -2.74 1.46 6.71
C SER A 426 -3.19 2.33 7.87
N SER A 427 -3.96 1.79 8.81
CA SER A 427 -4.42 2.51 9.99
C SER A 427 -3.32 2.73 11.04
N ASN A 428 -2.29 1.88 11.04
CA ASN A 428 -1.24 1.84 12.06
C ASN A 428 0.12 2.39 11.60
N ILE A 429 0.27 2.82 10.34
CA ILE A 429 1.49 3.47 9.81
C ILE A 429 2.09 4.52 10.78
N PRO A 430 1.30 5.40 11.44
CA PRO A 430 1.85 6.41 12.34
C PRO A 430 2.53 5.85 13.60
N ILE A 431 2.20 4.63 14.02
CA ILE A 431 2.68 4.03 15.26
C ILE A 431 3.59 2.81 15.04
N ILE A 432 3.53 2.15 13.87
CA ILE A 432 4.37 0.99 13.57
C ILE A 432 5.83 1.44 13.53
N LYS A 433 6.65 0.80 14.37
CA LYS A 433 8.07 1.11 14.45
C LYS A 433 8.74 0.79 13.11
N LYS A 434 9.37 1.80 12.51
CA LYS A 434 10.23 1.65 11.33
C LYS A 434 11.66 1.38 11.78
N THR A 435 12.25 0.29 11.31
CA THR A 435 13.66 -0.04 11.51
C THR A 435 14.36 -0.22 10.16
N TYR A 436 15.69 -0.16 10.18
CA TYR A 436 16.52 -0.41 9.02
C TYR A 436 17.33 -1.68 9.28
N ILE A 437 17.39 -2.59 8.30
CA ILE A 437 18.14 -3.84 8.38
C ILE A 437 19.12 -3.96 7.22
N THR A 438 20.07 -4.87 7.36
CA THR A 438 20.92 -5.34 6.25
C THR A 438 21.27 -6.80 6.45
N LYS A 439 21.42 -7.53 5.34
CA LYS A 439 21.83 -8.94 5.33
C LYS A 439 23.32 -9.14 5.10
N GLY A 440 24.02 -8.11 4.63
CA GLY A 440 25.46 -8.11 4.36
C GLY A 440 26.21 -7.03 5.13
N LEU A 441 27.53 -7.19 5.14
CA LEU A 441 28.52 -6.32 5.76
C LEU A 441 28.98 -5.21 4.81
N GLY A 442 29.95 -4.41 5.24
CA GLY A 442 30.60 -3.39 4.41
C GLY A 442 30.05 -1.99 4.59
N TRP A 443 30.29 -1.14 3.59
CA TRP A 443 29.78 0.22 3.57
C TRP A 443 28.28 0.24 3.31
N LYS A 444 27.54 0.85 4.22
CA LYS A 444 26.11 1.10 4.15
C LYS A 444 25.84 2.59 4.15
N THR A 445 24.77 3.00 3.47
CA THR A 445 24.35 4.39 3.43
C THR A 445 22.94 4.50 3.99
N LEU A 446 22.77 5.30 5.03
CA LEU A 446 21.47 5.61 5.62
C LEU A 446 21.39 7.11 5.88
N ASN A 447 20.37 7.78 5.32
CA ASN A 447 20.18 9.24 5.44
C ASN A 447 21.45 10.03 5.09
N ASP A 448 22.06 9.70 3.95
CA ASP A 448 23.32 10.27 3.43
C ASP A 448 24.57 10.08 4.31
N LYS A 449 24.48 9.29 5.39
CA LYS A 449 25.62 8.91 6.22
C LYS A 449 26.14 7.54 5.82
N LYS A 450 27.45 7.46 5.57
CA LYS A 450 28.15 6.18 5.37
C LYS A 450 28.53 5.55 6.70
N ILE A 451 28.18 4.28 6.88
CA ILE A 451 28.47 3.47 8.06
C ILE A 451 29.17 2.20 7.57
N PHE A 452 30.31 1.83 8.15
CA PHE A 452 30.97 0.56 7.84
C PHE A 452 30.55 -0.50 8.86
N LEU A 453 29.90 -1.57 8.40
CA LEU A 453 29.45 -2.67 9.23
C LEU A 453 30.40 -3.86 9.13
N LEU A 454 31.03 -4.19 10.26
CA LEU A 454 31.99 -5.28 10.37
C LEU A 454 31.46 -6.47 11.21
N HIS A 455 30.63 -6.19 12.20
CA HIS A 455 30.04 -7.20 13.09
C HIS A 455 28.69 -6.68 13.62
N ARG A 456 27.98 -7.49 14.42
CA ARG A 456 26.86 -7.03 15.26
C ARG A 456 27.39 -6.03 16.29
N ASP A 457 27.35 -4.74 15.96
CA ASP A 457 27.72 -3.69 16.90
C ASP A 457 26.47 -3.13 17.59
N GLU A 458 26.25 -3.54 18.84
CA GLU A 458 25.13 -3.05 19.67
C GLU A 458 25.21 -1.54 19.95
N SER A 459 26.39 -0.91 19.83
CA SER A 459 26.57 0.52 20.06
C SER A 459 26.03 1.38 18.90
N LEU A 460 25.92 0.81 17.70
CA LEU A 460 25.27 1.44 16.54
C LEU A 460 23.75 1.24 16.53
N CYS A 461 23.21 0.35 17.40
CA CYS A 461 21.82 -0.07 17.40
C CYS A 461 20.83 0.86 18.17
N ASN A 462 21.33 1.88 18.87
CA ASN A 462 20.52 2.69 19.81
C ASN A 462 20.19 4.13 19.36
N SER A 463 20.40 4.48 18.09
CA SER A 463 19.98 5.76 17.54
C SER A 463 18.83 5.60 16.53
N GLU A 464 18.08 6.67 16.21
CA GLU A 464 17.10 6.67 15.11
C GLU A 464 17.72 6.31 13.74
N ASN A 465 19.05 6.22 13.65
CA ASN A 465 19.82 5.80 12.47
C ASN A 465 20.49 4.43 12.65
N ALA A 466 19.99 3.60 13.56
CA ALA A 466 20.48 2.25 13.78
C ALA A 466 20.14 1.31 12.62
N ILE A 467 21.15 0.58 12.14
CA ILE A 467 21.00 -0.49 11.15
C ILE A 467 21.17 -1.83 11.88
N ASN A 468 20.13 -2.65 11.87
CA ASN A 468 20.16 -4.00 12.43
C ASN A 468 20.74 -4.99 11.42
N PHE A 469 21.85 -5.62 11.76
CA PHE A 469 22.45 -6.66 10.91
C PHE A 469 21.84 -8.04 11.18
N ILE A 470 21.12 -8.57 10.19
CA ILE A 470 20.43 -9.87 10.26
C ILE A 470 20.90 -10.74 9.08
N PRO A 471 21.87 -11.63 9.29
CA PRO A 471 22.43 -12.44 8.22
C PRO A 471 21.41 -13.45 7.68
N GLU A 472 21.55 -13.84 6.42
CA GLU A 472 20.76 -14.94 5.86
C GLU A 472 21.03 -16.27 6.59
N VAL A 473 20.05 -17.17 6.55
CA VAL A 473 20.21 -18.53 7.09
C VAL A 473 21.43 -19.20 6.45
N GLY A 474 22.31 -19.75 7.29
CA GLY A 474 23.58 -20.37 6.90
C GLY A 474 24.80 -19.45 7.01
N PHE A 475 24.63 -18.13 7.08
CA PHE A 475 25.73 -17.16 7.20
C PHE A 475 26.12 -16.84 8.64
N GLU A 476 25.35 -17.29 9.62
CA GLU A 476 25.66 -17.09 11.06
C GLU A 476 27.06 -17.61 11.45
N ARG A 477 27.57 -18.64 10.76
CA ARG A 477 28.93 -19.15 10.98
C ARG A 477 30.00 -18.08 10.74
N TYR A 478 29.82 -17.25 9.72
CA TYR A 478 30.76 -16.21 9.35
C TYR A 478 30.70 -15.03 10.30
N VAL A 479 29.50 -14.69 10.79
CA VAL A 479 29.34 -13.69 11.86
C VAL A 479 30.11 -14.11 13.12
N LYS A 480 30.06 -15.40 13.48
CA LYS A 480 30.85 -15.94 14.61
C LYS A 480 32.35 -15.95 14.36
N ALA A 481 32.78 -16.08 13.10
CA ALA A 481 34.20 -16.03 12.72
C ALA A 481 34.75 -14.60 12.76
N LEU A 482 33.93 -13.59 12.44
CA LEU A 482 34.25 -12.15 12.51
C LEU A 482 34.22 -11.63 13.96
N LYS A 483 35.06 -12.21 14.82
CA LYS A 483 35.24 -11.77 16.21
C LYS A 483 36.73 -11.64 16.52
N ARG A 484 37.06 -10.73 17.43
CA ARG A 484 38.39 -10.66 18.00
C ARG A 484 38.65 -11.87 18.89
N GLU A 485 39.78 -12.54 18.67
CA GLU A 485 40.24 -13.65 19.50
C GLU A 485 41.74 -13.50 19.78
N GLY A 486 42.15 -13.75 21.04
CA GLY A 486 43.54 -13.57 21.48
C GLY A 486 43.95 -12.12 21.80
N SER A 487 45.26 -11.86 21.77
CA SER A 487 45.88 -10.55 22.09
C SER A 487 46.33 -9.86 20.80
N TYR A 488 46.06 -8.55 20.73
CA TYR A 488 46.46 -7.71 19.60
C TYR A 488 47.99 -7.63 19.49
N GLU A 489 48.68 -7.55 20.62
CA GLU A 489 50.14 -7.47 20.72
C GLU A 489 50.79 -8.74 20.18
N LYS A 490 50.23 -9.91 20.51
CA LYS A 490 50.70 -11.20 19.99
C LYS A 490 50.42 -11.34 18.49
N TRP A 491 49.24 -10.93 18.04
CA TRP A 491 48.93 -10.93 16.61
C TRP A 491 49.88 -10.01 15.85
N LYS A 492 50.09 -8.78 16.35
CA LYS A 492 50.99 -7.79 15.78
C LYS A 492 52.43 -8.31 15.65
N SER A 493 52.99 -8.94 16.68
CA SER A 493 54.36 -9.45 16.62
C SER A 493 54.53 -10.57 15.57
N VAL A 494 53.52 -11.43 15.40
CA VAL A 494 53.51 -12.46 14.35
C VAL A 494 53.42 -11.82 12.96
N ILE A 495 52.55 -10.83 12.78
CA ILE A 495 52.41 -10.11 11.52
C ILE A 495 53.70 -9.36 11.17
N GLU A 496 54.35 -8.69 12.13
CA GLU A 496 55.62 -7.98 11.91
C GLU A 496 56.74 -8.90 11.40
N GLU A 497 56.76 -10.16 11.81
CA GLU A 497 57.69 -11.15 11.27
C GLU A 497 57.29 -11.58 9.85
N ALA A 498 56.00 -11.83 9.63
CA ALA A 498 55.49 -12.32 8.35
C ALA A 498 55.59 -11.29 7.21
N ILE A 499 55.35 -9.99 7.49
CA ILE A 499 55.41 -8.93 6.47
C ILE A 499 56.85 -8.64 5.98
N LYS A 500 57.87 -9.24 6.58
CA LYS A 500 59.24 -9.23 6.03
C LYS A 500 59.32 -10.02 4.71
N TYR A 501 58.40 -10.96 4.49
CA TYR A 501 58.33 -11.75 3.27
C TYR A 501 57.42 -11.06 2.24
N PRO A 502 57.89 -10.78 1.01
CA PRO A 502 57.15 -9.96 0.03
C PRO A 502 55.73 -10.45 -0.30
N LEU A 503 55.53 -11.78 -0.43
CA LEU A 503 54.21 -12.33 -0.76
C LEU A 503 53.20 -12.20 0.40
N ALA A 504 53.66 -12.45 1.63
CA ALA A 504 52.82 -12.28 2.82
C ALA A 504 52.48 -10.81 3.06
N ASN A 505 53.46 -9.93 2.86
CA ASN A 505 53.29 -8.48 2.89
C ASN A 505 52.21 -8.03 1.90
N PHE A 506 52.31 -8.45 0.63
CA PHE A 506 51.34 -8.14 -0.40
C PHE A 506 49.92 -8.65 -0.05
N ALA A 507 49.79 -9.90 0.40
CA ALA A 507 48.51 -10.47 0.82
C ALA A 507 47.86 -9.67 1.95
N PHE A 508 48.66 -9.26 2.93
CA PHE A 508 48.22 -8.49 4.07
C PHE A 508 47.69 -7.10 3.68
N TYR A 509 48.45 -6.34 2.88
CA TYR A 509 47.99 -5.03 2.40
C TYR A 509 46.77 -5.13 1.50
N ALA A 510 46.73 -6.13 0.63
CA ALA A 510 45.58 -6.37 -0.23
C ALA A 510 44.30 -6.60 0.58
N SER A 511 44.37 -7.45 1.62
CA SER A 511 43.26 -7.69 2.54
C SER A 511 42.77 -6.40 3.20
N PHE A 512 43.67 -5.57 3.71
CA PHE A 512 43.34 -4.28 4.32
C PHE A 512 42.76 -3.25 3.34
N SER A 513 43.07 -3.37 2.05
CA SER A 513 42.65 -2.38 1.06
C SER A 513 41.19 -2.47 0.65
N ALA A 514 40.51 -3.60 0.90
CA ALA A 514 39.16 -3.85 0.39
C ALA A 514 38.12 -2.76 0.77
N PRO A 515 38.03 -2.28 2.04
CA PRO A 515 37.10 -1.19 2.37
C PRO A 515 37.43 0.14 1.69
N LEU A 516 38.69 0.33 1.29
CA LEU A 516 39.15 1.57 0.66
C LEU A 516 38.76 1.62 -0.81
N LEU A 517 38.53 0.48 -1.47
CA LEU A 517 38.23 0.43 -2.90
C LEU A 517 36.98 1.25 -3.25
N ASN A 518 35.92 1.12 -2.46
CA ASN A 518 34.69 1.89 -2.62
C ASN A 518 34.88 3.39 -2.35
N ILE A 519 35.70 3.75 -1.36
CA ILE A 519 36.02 5.15 -1.06
C ILE A 519 36.81 5.78 -2.22
N LEU A 520 37.82 5.07 -2.71
CA LEU A 520 38.72 5.51 -3.77
C LEU A 520 38.10 5.37 -5.17
N LYS A 521 36.94 4.71 -5.27
CA LYS A 521 36.31 4.32 -6.54
C LYS A 521 37.25 3.48 -7.42
N ALA A 522 38.05 2.64 -6.78
CA ALA A 522 38.95 1.69 -7.43
C ALA A 522 38.18 0.41 -7.83
N PRO A 523 38.57 -0.26 -8.93
CA PRO A 523 37.99 -1.54 -9.30
C PRO A 523 38.38 -2.65 -8.32
N ASN A 524 37.59 -3.73 -8.31
CA ASN A 524 37.97 -4.95 -7.59
C ASN A 524 39.20 -5.58 -8.25
N PHE A 525 39.94 -6.34 -7.45
CA PHE A 525 41.05 -7.14 -7.92
C PHE A 525 41.03 -8.49 -7.24
N ILE A 526 41.67 -9.47 -7.88
CA ILE A 526 41.76 -10.84 -7.38
C ILE A 526 43.23 -11.19 -7.27
N ILE A 527 43.60 -11.83 -6.16
CA ILE A 527 44.95 -12.34 -5.95
C ILE A 527 44.87 -13.86 -5.92
N ASP A 528 45.64 -14.48 -6.81
CA ASP A 528 45.83 -15.92 -6.85
C ASP A 528 47.30 -16.25 -6.56
N PHE A 529 47.56 -16.90 -5.43
CA PHE A 529 48.89 -17.38 -5.07
C PHE A 529 49.12 -18.75 -5.68
N TRP A 530 49.66 -18.79 -6.89
CA TRP A 530 49.92 -20.04 -7.61
C TRP A 530 51.31 -20.62 -7.34
N GLY A 531 51.41 -21.95 -7.26
CA GLY A 531 52.68 -22.67 -7.06
C GLY A 531 52.48 -24.15 -6.70
N THR A 532 53.57 -24.89 -6.47
CA THR A 532 53.51 -26.29 -6.02
C THR A 532 52.94 -26.41 -4.60
N THR A 533 52.40 -27.59 -4.25
CA THR A 533 51.86 -27.87 -2.91
C THR A 533 52.91 -27.64 -1.82
N SER A 534 52.46 -27.28 -0.62
CA SER A 534 53.32 -27.10 0.57
C SER A 534 54.29 -25.90 0.54
N LEU A 535 54.06 -24.91 -0.32
CA LEU A 535 54.82 -23.64 -0.34
C LEU A 535 54.20 -22.51 0.53
N GLY A 536 53.26 -22.82 1.42
CA GLY A 536 52.66 -21.84 2.33
C GLY A 536 51.54 -20.97 1.74
N LYS A 537 50.95 -21.36 0.60
CA LYS A 537 49.82 -20.64 -0.05
C LYS A 537 48.65 -20.42 0.91
N THR A 538 48.14 -21.49 1.51
CA THR A 538 47.05 -21.44 2.48
C THR A 538 47.44 -20.64 3.72
N THR A 539 48.70 -20.73 4.17
CA THR A 539 49.21 -19.95 5.31
C THR A 539 49.18 -18.45 5.03
N ILE A 540 49.55 -18.02 3.82
CA ILE A 540 49.48 -16.61 3.40
C ILE A 540 48.01 -16.14 3.34
N LEU A 541 47.11 -16.99 2.83
CA LEU A 541 45.67 -16.70 2.78
C LEU A 541 45.07 -16.56 4.19
N GLU A 542 45.41 -17.47 5.10
CA GLU A 542 45.00 -17.42 6.50
C GLU A 542 45.55 -16.17 7.20
N LEU A 543 46.79 -15.77 6.90
CA LEU A 543 47.37 -14.54 7.43
C LEU A 543 46.56 -13.31 6.97
N ALA A 544 46.19 -13.25 5.70
CA ALA A 544 45.35 -12.19 5.15
C ALA A 544 43.94 -12.18 5.78
N ALA A 545 43.36 -13.36 6.05
CA ALA A 545 42.06 -13.51 6.71
C ALA A 545 42.10 -13.14 8.20
N SER A 546 43.23 -13.34 8.88
CA SER A 546 43.39 -13.08 10.32
C SER A 546 43.17 -11.62 10.72
N VAL A 547 43.26 -10.70 9.75
CA VAL A 547 42.90 -9.27 9.90
C VAL A 547 41.45 -9.09 10.35
N TRP A 548 40.57 -9.98 9.89
CA TRP A 548 39.12 -9.84 10.00
C TRP A 548 38.51 -10.73 11.08
N GLY A 549 39.15 -11.85 11.41
CA GLY A 549 38.61 -12.82 12.35
C GLY A 549 39.34 -14.16 12.32
N ASN A 550 38.66 -15.24 12.73
CA ASN A 550 39.22 -16.58 12.73
C ASN A 550 39.57 -17.03 11.29
N PRO A 551 40.84 -17.25 10.95
CA PRO A 551 41.23 -17.59 9.59
C PRO A 551 41.07 -19.09 9.27
N HIS A 552 40.98 -19.96 10.28
CA HIS A 552 41.14 -21.40 10.08
C HIS A 552 39.88 -22.07 9.54
N LYS A 553 40.00 -22.70 8.37
CA LYS A 553 38.89 -23.41 7.68
C LYS A 553 38.26 -24.50 8.56
N GLU A 554 39.08 -25.27 9.26
CA GLU A 554 38.64 -26.43 10.07
C GLU A 554 37.84 -26.04 11.31
N SER A 555 38.01 -24.82 11.81
CA SER A 555 37.28 -24.28 12.98
C SER A 555 36.15 -23.32 12.59
N GLY A 556 35.65 -23.44 11.35
CA GLY A 556 34.54 -22.62 10.84
C GLY A 556 34.94 -21.16 10.60
N GLY A 557 36.20 -20.91 10.26
CA GLY A 557 36.76 -19.59 9.99
C GLY A 557 36.33 -18.96 8.67
N LEU A 558 37.01 -17.88 8.30
CA LEU A 558 36.74 -17.05 7.13
C LEU A 558 37.24 -17.69 5.82
N VAL A 559 38.24 -18.55 5.88
CA VAL A 559 38.75 -19.30 4.73
C VAL A 559 37.80 -20.45 4.40
N PHE A 560 37.45 -20.62 3.13
CA PHE A 560 36.53 -21.66 2.66
C PHE A 560 36.99 -22.27 1.33
N SER A 561 36.44 -23.41 0.92
CA SER A 561 36.84 -24.11 -0.31
C SER A 561 36.32 -23.41 -1.56
N TRP A 562 37.11 -23.37 -2.64
CA TRP A 562 36.63 -23.08 -3.98
C TRP A 562 35.58 -24.10 -4.49
N ASP A 563 35.60 -25.34 -3.97
CA ASP A 563 34.59 -26.37 -4.21
C ASP A 563 33.23 -25.93 -3.65
N SER A 564 32.52 -25.12 -4.44
CA SER A 564 31.28 -24.46 -4.06
C SER A 564 30.51 -24.06 -5.31
N THR A 565 29.19 -23.97 -5.18
CA THR A 565 28.35 -23.54 -6.30
C THR A 565 28.55 -22.05 -6.62
N LYS A 566 28.37 -21.66 -7.89
CA LYS A 566 28.38 -20.24 -8.30
C LYS A 566 27.43 -19.37 -7.47
N VAL A 567 26.23 -19.89 -7.18
CA VAL A 567 25.21 -19.19 -6.37
C VAL A 567 25.72 -18.95 -4.94
N TYR A 568 26.44 -19.91 -4.37
CA TYR A 568 27.03 -19.76 -3.06
C TYR A 568 28.09 -18.64 -3.03
N LEU A 569 28.97 -18.59 -4.03
CA LEU A 569 30.00 -17.54 -4.16
C LEU A 569 29.39 -16.15 -4.44
N GLU A 570 28.30 -16.07 -5.20
CA GLU A 570 27.51 -14.83 -5.35
C GLU A 570 26.97 -14.34 -4.01
N ARG A 571 26.40 -15.25 -3.21
CA ARG A 571 25.88 -14.91 -1.87
C ARG A 571 27.01 -14.50 -0.92
N MET A 572 28.18 -15.13 -1.01
CA MET A 572 29.37 -14.75 -0.24
C MET A 572 29.87 -13.35 -0.59
N ALA A 573 29.98 -13.01 -1.88
CA ALA A 573 30.39 -11.67 -2.31
C ALA A 573 29.39 -10.58 -1.87
N ASN A 574 28.09 -10.88 -1.91
CA ASN A 574 27.07 -9.96 -1.39
C ASN A 574 27.14 -9.81 0.14
N PHE A 575 27.41 -10.90 0.85
CA PHE A 575 27.50 -10.90 2.31
C PHE A 575 28.75 -10.15 2.80
N PHE A 576 29.90 -10.39 2.19
CA PHE A 576 31.17 -9.71 2.49
C PHE A 576 31.39 -8.49 1.59
N CYS A 577 30.35 -7.68 1.32
CA CYS A 577 30.56 -6.45 0.54
C CYS A 577 31.60 -5.55 1.26
N ASP A 578 32.52 -4.95 0.51
CA ASP A 578 33.63 -4.12 1.01
C ASP A 578 34.60 -4.83 1.99
N ILE A 579 34.55 -6.17 2.05
CA ILE A 579 35.40 -7.04 2.86
C ILE A 579 35.92 -8.16 1.96
N PRO A 580 37.19 -8.56 2.04
CA PRO A 580 37.72 -9.61 1.17
C PRO A 580 37.10 -10.98 1.49
N ILE A 581 36.97 -11.82 0.47
CA ILE A 581 36.63 -13.24 0.60
C ILE A 581 37.88 -14.10 0.41
N PHE A 582 37.95 -15.24 1.11
CA PHE A 582 39.15 -16.09 1.14
C PHE A 582 38.87 -17.52 0.66
N PRO A 583 38.63 -17.72 -0.65
CA PRO A 583 38.48 -19.05 -1.22
C PRO A 583 39.85 -19.72 -1.43
N ASP A 584 40.00 -20.94 -0.91
CA ASP A 584 41.22 -21.74 -0.97
C ASP A 584 41.09 -22.91 -1.96
N ASP A 585 42.23 -23.27 -2.56
CA ASP A 585 42.40 -24.36 -3.52
C ASP A 585 41.57 -24.25 -4.81
N SER A 586 41.96 -23.35 -5.73
CA SER A 586 41.25 -23.14 -7.00
C SER A 586 41.26 -24.33 -7.96
N GLN A 587 42.15 -25.32 -7.75
CA GLN A 587 42.32 -26.48 -8.64
C GLN A 587 41.18 -27.50 -8.54
N VAL A 588 40.34 -27.41 -7.50
CA VAL A 588 39.18 -28.30 -7.30
C VAL A 588 37.99 -27.92 -8.18
N VAL A 589 38.04 -26.77 -8.87
CA VAL A 589 36.95 -26.26 -9.71
C VAL A 589 37.34 -26.35 -11.18
N ASP A 590 36.38 -26.70 -12.03
CA ASP A 590 36.61 -26.71 -13.47
C ASP A 590 36.87 -25.30 -14.04
N ASP A 591 37.76 -25.20 -15.03
CA ASP A 591 38.21 -23.92 -15.63
C ASP A 591 37.05 -23.02 -16.08
N LYS A 592 35.97 -23.62 -16.60
CA LYS A 592 34.82 -22.88 -17.11
C LYS A 592 34.02 -22.24 -15.99
N THR A 593 33.87 -22.93 -14.86
CA THR A 593 33.23 -22.39 -13.65
C THR A 593 34.11 -21.33 -13.00
N LEU A 594 35.41 -21.60 -12.84
CA LEU A 594 36.37 -20.66 -12.27
C LEU A 594 36.40 -19.35 -13.05
N THR A 595 36.55 -19.41 -14.38
CA THR A 595 36.56 -18.22 -15.26
C THR A 595 35.33 -17.36 -15.05
N LYS A 596 34.13 -17.96 -15.02
CA LYS A 596 32.87 -17.19 -14.82
C LYS A 596 32.81 -16.49 -13.47
N ILE A 597 33.36 -17.11 -12.43
CA ILE A 597 33.35 -16.54 -11.08
C ILE A 597 34.36 -15.40 -11.00
N LEU A 598 35.56 -15.56 -11.56
CA LEU A 598 36.56 -14.48 -11.62
C LEU A 598 36.00 -13.24 -12.31
N TYR A 599 35.37 -13.40 -13.48
CA TYR A 599 34.72 -12.28 -14.18
C TYR A 599 33.61 -11.62 -13.36
N MET A 600 32.85 -12.40 -12.60
CA MET A 600 31.74 -11.90 -11.78
C MET A 600 32.23 -11.08 -10.60
N VAL A 601 33.23 -11.58 -9.86
CA VAL A 601 33.82 -10.89 -8.69
C VAL A 601 34.60 -9.65 -9.13
N ALA A 602 35.44 -9.76 -10.17
CA ALA A 602 36.27 -8.65 -10.65
C ALA A 602 35.44 -7.48 -11.19
N ASN A 603 34.32 -7.75 -11.84
CA ASN A 603 33.43 -6.69 -12.33
C ASN A 603 32.46 -6.19 -11.26
N GLY A 604 32.31 -6.90 -10.14
CA GLY A 604 31.23 -6.66 -9.18
C GLY A 604 29.84 -6.79 -9.85
N VAL A 605 29.70 -7.70 -10.82
CA VAL A 605 28.46 -7.88 -11.61
C VAL A 605 28.03 -9.35 -11.55
N GLY A 606 26.91 -9.60 -10.86
CA GLY A 606 26.20 -10.87 -10.95
C GLY A 606 25.33 -11.00 -12.20
N ARG A 607 24.83 -12.22 -12.49
CA ARG A 607 23.91 -12.42 -13.64
C ARG A 607 22.60 -11.66 -13.41
N GLY A 608 22.40 -10.56 -14.13
CA GLY A 608 21.15 -9.81 -14.20
C GLY A 608 20.04 -10.51 -14.99
N ARG A 609 19.52 -11.65 -14.50
CA ARG A 609 18.24 -12.20 -14.98
C ARG A 609 17.45 -12.86 -13.85
N GLY A 610 16.35 -12.23 -13.43
CA GLY A 610 15.22 -12.96 -12.82
C GLY A 610 14.53 -12.38 -11.58
N SER A 611 15.04 -11.31 -10.97
CA SER A 611 14.33 -10.55 -9.94
C SER A 611 14.74 -9.08 -10.04
N THR A 612 13.92 -8.17 -9.52
CA THR A 612 14.19 -6.72 -9.44
C THR A 612 15.50 -6.36 -8.71
N THR A 613 16.16 -7.36 -8.13
CA THR A 613 17.47 -7.31 -7.49
C THR A 613 18.56 -7.80 -8.44
N GLY A 614 19.06 -6.89 -9.28
CA GLY A 614 20.41 -7.07 -9.85
C GLY A 614 21.44 -7.05 -8.72
N ILE A 615 22.46 -7.90 -8.81
CA ILE A 615 23.61 -7.84 -7.88
C ILE A 615 24.23 -6.45 -7.97
N ARG A 616 24.45 -5.84 -6.80
CA ARG A 616 25.06 -4.51 -6.68
C ARG A 616 26.48 -4.53 -7.20
N HIS A 617 27.01 -3.34 -7.51
CA HIS A 617 28.46 -3.14 -7.54
C HIS A 617 29.03 -3.47 -6.16
N THR A 618 29.42 -4.71 -5.95
CA THR A 618 30.17 -5.13 -4.77
C THR A 618 31.60 -4.66 -4.99
N ALA A 619 32.12 -3.81 -4.10
CA ALA A 619 33.57 -3.67 -4.00
C ALA A 619 34.03 -4.82 -3.11
N THR A 620 34.65 -5.87 -3.65
CA THR A 620 35.03 -7.08 -2.89
C THR A 620 36.44 -7.49 -3.24
#